data_AF-A0A851JAB8-F1
#
_entry.id   AF-A0A851JAB8-F1
#
_cell.length_a   1.000
_cell.length_b   1.000
_cell.length_c   1.000
_cell.angle_alpha   90.00
_cell.angle_beta   90.00
_cell.angle_gamma   90.00
#
_symmetry.space_group_name_H-M   'P 1'
#
loop_
_entity.id
_entity.type
_entity.pdbx_description
1 polymer ?
#
loop_
_entity_poly.entity_id
_entity_poly.type
_entity_poly.pdbx_seq_one_letter_code
_entity_poly.pdbx_strand_id
1 'polypeptide(L)' 'QADFLKGLPVYNKSNFSRFHADSVCKASVSAPRNSRNSRNSQILTFPVIVTEKTNILLRYLHQQWDKKVSA' A
#
# COMPACT_ATOMS: atom_id res chain seq x y z
N GLN A 1 3.87 11.77 -38.71
CA GLN A 1 2.71 12.25 -37.92
C GLN A 1 2.58 11.36 -36.68
N ALA A 2 2.32 11.91 -35.50
CA ALA A 2 2.53 11.24 -34.19
C ALA A 2 1.41 10.23 -33.81
N ASP A 3 1.10 9.29 -34.68
CA ASP A 3 0.03 8.31 -34.47
C ASP A 3 0.27 7.35 -33.29
N PHE A 4 1.52 7.23 -32.83
CA PHE A 4 1.88 6.43 -31.66
C PHE A 4 1.34 7.00 -30.33
N LEU A 5 0.91 8.27 -30.29
CA LEU A 5 0.37 8.91 -29.09
C LEU A 5 -1.15 8.73 -28.93
N LYS A 6 -1.80 8.00 -29.83
CA LYS A 6 -3.25 7.72 -29.78
C LYS A 6 -3.52 6.47 -28.94
N GLY A 7 -4.67 6.43 -28.26
CA GLY A 7 -5.14 5.22 -27.55
C GLY A 7 -4.57 5.00 -26.15
N LEU A 8 -4.12 6.05 -25.46
CA LEU A 8 -3.67 5.96 -24.07
C LEU A 8 -4.80 5.41 -23.15
N PRO A 9 -4.47 4.68 -22.06
CA PRO A 9 -5.47 4.14 -21.15
C PRO A 9 -6.40 5.22 -20.58
N VAL A 10 -7.71 4.99 -20.71
CA VAL A 10 -8.75 5.85 -20.14
C VAL A 10 -9.60 5.04 -19.18
N TYR A 11 -9.32 5.12 -17.89
CA TYR A 11 -10.12 4.46 -16.85
C TYR A 11 -11.51 5.09 -16.71
N ASN A 12 -11.60 6.41 -16.85
CA ASN A 12 -12.86 7.15 -16.90
C ASN A 12 -12.72 8.42 -17.74
N LYS A 13 -13.54 8.54 -18.79
CA LYS A 13 -13.53 9.67 -19.74
C LYS A 13 -13.84 11.02 -19.09
N SER A 14 -14.55 11.03 -17.95
CA SER A 14 -14.94 12.27 -17.27
C SER A 14 -13.87 12.84 -16.32
N ASN A 15 -12.80 12.09 -16.01
CA ASN A 15 -11.85 12.47 -14.95
C ASN A 15 -11.19 13.83 -15.18
N PHE A 16 -10.91 14.19 -16.43
CA PHE A 16 -10.23 15.45 -16.79
C PHE A 16 -11.04 16.34 -17.73
N SER A 17 -12.27 15.94 -18.10
CA SER A 17 -13.06 16.66 -19.11
C SER A 17 -13.55 18.04 -18.64
N ARG A 18 -13.48 18.32 -17.33
CA ARG A 18 -13.91 19.59 -16.71
C ARG A 18 -12.77 20.33 -16.02
N PHE A 19 -11.54 19.82 -16.14
CA PHE A 19 -10.39 20.46 -15.53
C PHE A 19 -9.97 21.68 -16.35
N HIS A 20 -9.99 22.86 -15.72
CA HIS A 20 -9.51 24.12 -16.31
C HIS A 20 -8.43 24.70 -15.39
N ALA A 21 -7.27 25.01 -15.95
CA ALA A 21 -6.11 25.53 -15.21
C ALA A 21 -6.03 27.07 -15.22
N ASP A 22 -7.13 27.77 -15.53
CA ASP A 22 -7.09 29.19 -15.82
C ASP A 22 -7.12 30.07 -14.56
N SER A 23 -6.19 31.03 -14.58
CA SER A 23 -6.08 32.22 -13.75
C SER A 23 -5.31 32.08 -12.42
N VAL A 24 -4.04 32.50 -12.50
CA VAL A 24 -3.12 32.83 -11.40
C VAL A 24 -2.74 31.62 -10.55
N CYS A 25 -1.54 31.10 -10.79
CA CYS A 25 -0.88 30.06 -10.01
C CYS A 25 -0.81 30.41 -8.51
N LYS A 26 -1.90 30.23 -7.78
CA LYS A 26 -1.86 29.85 -6.38
C LYS A 26 -2.09 28.35 -6.38
N ALA A 27 -0.99 27.63 -6.55
CA ALA A 27 -0.90 26.26 -6.07
C ALA A 27 -0.99 26.28 -4.53
N SER A 28 -2.11 26.76 -3.97
CA SER A 28 -2.59 26.25 -2.70
C SER A 28 -3.08 24.86 -3.01
N VAL A 29 -2.11 23.95 -3.16
CA VAL A 29 -2.33 22.53 -2.98
C VAL A 29 -3.01 22.46 -1.63
N SER A 30 -4.33 22.35 -1.62
CA SER A 30 -5.08 21.97 -0.46
C SER A 30 -4.55 20.58 -0.15
N ALA A 31 -3.44 20.53 0.59
CA ALA A 31 -2.85 19.29 1.04
C ALA A 31 -4.00 18.44 1.58
N PRO A 32 -4.14 17.18 1.13
CA PRO A 32 -5.27 16.36 1.52
C PRO A 32 -5.43 16.47 3.02
N ARG A 33 -6.60 16.94 3.46
CA ARG A 33 -6.87 17.25 4.86
C ARG A 33 -6.34 16.11 5.71
N ASN A 34 -5.38 16.39 6.58
CA ASN A 34 -4.73 15.36 7.38
C ASN A 34 -5.82 14.50 8.02
N SER A 35 -5.83 13.20 7.69
CA SER A 35 -6.74 12.25 8.30
C SER A 35 -6.55 12.40 9.81
N ARG A 36 -7.58 12.88 10.51
CA ARG A 36 -7.50 12.97 11.97
C ARG A 36 -7.61 11.55 12.48
N ASN A 37 -6.50 11.03 12.98
CA ASN A 37 -6.43 9.74 13.67
C ASN A 37 -7.29 9.87 14.94
N SER A 38 -8.59 9.54 14.85
CA SER A 38 -9.45 9.43 16.02
C SER A 38 -8.90 8.27 16.86
N ARG A 39 -8.22 8.60 17.96
CA ARG A 39 -7.47 7.65 18.80
C ARG A 39 -8.29 6.46 19.31
N ASN A 40 -9.62 6.50 19.20
CA ASN A 40 -10.54 5.52 19.76
C ASN A 40 -11.59 4.97 18.77
N SER A 41 -11.42 5.15 17.46
CA SER A 41 -12.33 4.56 16.49
C SER A 41 -11.82 3.19 16.06
N GLN A 42 -12.13 2.19 16.88
CA GLN A 42 -12.05 0.77 16.54
C GLN A 42 -10.64 0.30 16.20
N ILE A 43 -9.96 -0.34 17.16
CA ILE A 43 -8.93 -1.32 16.82
C ILE A 43 -9.67 -2.44 16.09
N LEU A 44 -9.94 -2.22 14.80
CA LEU A 44 -10.31 -3.26 13.87
C LEU A 44 -9.17 -4.28 13.98
N THR A 45 -9.51 -5.52 14.30
CA THR A 45 -8.53 -6.59 14.54
C THR A 45 -7.81 -6.92 13.24
N PHE A 46 -6.87 -6.07 12.86
CA PHE A 46 -5.94 -6.33 11.78
C PHE A 46 -4.97 -7.41 12.24
N PRO A 47 -4.54 -8.31 11.35
CA PRO A 47 -3.47 -9.24 11.68
C PRO A 47 -2.23 -8.47 12.09
N VAL A 48 -1.75 -8.73 13.31
CA VAL A 48 -0.52 -8.16 13.83
C VAL A 48 0.67 -8.94 13.25
N ILE A 49 1.63 -8.24 12.67
CA ILE A 49 2.87 -8.85 12.20
C ILE A 49 3.73 -9.13 13.43
N VAL A 50 3.91 -10.41 13.76
CA VAL A 50 4.77 -10.86 14.87
C VAL A 50 5.97 -11.58 14.28
N THR A 51 7.17 -11.23 14.76
CA THR A 51 8.39 -11.97 14.44
C THR A 51 8.51 -13.20 15.31
N GLU A 52 8.97 -14.31 14.74
CA GLU A 52 9.31 -15.50 15.52
C GLU A 52 10.34 -15.16 16.59
N LYS A 53 10.09 -15.57 17.84
CA LYS A 53 10.98 -15.31 18.98
C LYS A 53 12.11 -16.33 19.09
N THR A 54 11.99 -17.47 18.42
CA THR A 54 12.95 -18.58 18.54
C THR A 54 14.26 -18.24 17.85
N ASN A 55 15.38 -18.55 18.50
CA ASN A 55 16.69 -18.46 17.88
C ASN A 55 16.75 -19.31 16.60
N ILE A 56 17.24 -18.73 15.51
CA ILE A 56 17.24 -19.37 14.19
C ILE A 56 18.01 -20.68 14.16
N LEU A 57 19.08 -20.82 14.96
CA LEU A 57 19.87 -22.04 15.06
C LEU A 57 19.10 -23.15 15.76
N LEU A 58 18.46 -22.85 16.90
CA LEU A 58 17.67 -23.83 17.64
C LEU A 58 16.47 -24.33 16.82
N ARG A 59 15.78 -23.42 16.11
CA ARG A 59 14.69 -23.78 15.19
C ARG A 59 15.17 -24.76 14.12
N TYR A 60 16.33 -24.49 13.53
CA TYR A 60 16.91 -25.38 12.51
C TYR A 60 17.27 -26.76 13.08
N LEU A 61 17.94 -26.83 14.23
CA LEU A 61 18.33 -28.09 14.84
C LEU A 61 17.13 -28.96 15.21
N HIS A 62 16.09 -28.38 15.80
CA HIS A 62 14.84 -29.10 16.10
C HIS A 62 14.18 -29.63 14.82
N GLN A 63 14.09 -28.81 13.76
CA GLN A 63 13.53 -29.25 12.47
C GLN A 63 14.32 -30.41 11.84
N GLN A 64 15.66 -30.42 11.96
CA GLN A 64 16.48 -31.53 11.46
C GLN A 64 16.27 -32.81 12.28
N TRP A 65 16.14 -32.66 13.60
CA TRP A 65 15.87 -33.77 14.49
C TRP A 65 14.50 -34.39 14.22
N ASP A 66 13.44 -33.57 14.16
CA ASP A 66 12.07 -34.04 13.92
C ASP A 66 11.94 -34.75 12.57
N LYS A 67 12.58 -34.22 11.52
CA LYS A 67 12.66 -34.88 10.20
C LYS A 67 13.34 -36.25 10.25
N LYS A 68 14.35 -36.42 11.11
CA LYS A 68 15.08 -37.68 11.26
C LYS A 68 14.29 -38.71 12.07
N VAL A 69 13.51 -38.26 13.06
CA VAL A 69 12.68 -39.14 13.91
C VAL A 69 11.37 -39.54 13.22
N SER A 70 10.85 -38.69 12.33
CA SER A 70 9.64 -38.96 11.54
C SER A 70 9.92 -39.71 10.23
N ALA A 71 11.18 -40.03 9.93
CA ALA A 71 11.61 -40.92 8.85
C ALA A 71 11.94 -42.31 9.41
#